data_AF-A0AAD9XX96-F1
#
_entry.id   AF-A0AAD9XX96-F1
#
_cell.length_a   1.000
_cell.length_b   1.000
_cell.length_c   1.000
_cell.angle_alpha   90.00
_cell.angle_beta   90.00
_cell.angle_gamma   90.00
#
_symmetry.space_group_name_H-M   'P 1'
#
loop_
_entity.id
_entity.type
_entity.pdbx_description
1 polymer ?
#
loop_
_entity_poly.entity_id
_entity_poly.type
_entity_poly.pdbx_seq_one_letter_code
_entity_poly.pdbx_strand_id
1 'polypeptide(L)'
;MEDRQKSLAGRGDSRHSSISIAHPRSADLTVCADVNKYFLERWPFPNERARLKFAAEELPTWHCCQYPSSLPDRITAACRLSVMLFLLDDLLEHMSLEEGSSYNEKLVSIITGDAKPSDGSPIENIVGDVWHEMEILDIRLAHDLMEPMFDFWCSQTDSSRLEKKGIAGYLRYRERDVAAQLLLALQRFSQGIYLSKEELESTADIEVLFSRHISVVNDVASWDKECRAEREIDAQGSVVSNIVQVLSDDCGFSPESAKAVLWAMCEEWSKMVDECVAKRIDEGCSDSLRKYPDGLKMQMCGNELWSRTTFWYNSSGLV
;
A
#
# COMPACT_ATOMS: atom_id res chain seq x y z
N MET A 1 1.58 25.40 46.34
CA MET A 1 1.04 25.76 45.01
C MET A 1 2.14 25.70 43.94
N GLU A 2 3.19 24.89 44.13
CA GLU A 2 4.32 24.73 43.19
C GLU A 2 4.48 23.28 42.68
N ASP A 3 3.71 22.31 43.18
CA ASP A 3 3.81 20.89 42.79
C ASP A 3 2.83 20.43 41.70
N ARG A 4 2.07 21.35 41.08
CA ARG A 4 1.18 21.03 39.95
C ARG A 4 1.69 21.44 38.57
N GLN A 5 2.88 22.04 38.48
CA GLN A 5 3.44 22.51 37.21
C GLN A 5 4.52 21.59 36.59
N LYS A 6 4.93 20.51 37.27
CA LYS A 6 5.91 19.55 36.74
C LYS A 6 5.30 18.31 36.06
N SER A 7 3.97 18.19 36.01
CA SER A 7 3.27 17.04 35.41
C SER A 7 2.83 17.24 33.95
N LEU A 8 3.13 18.39 33.33
CA LEU A 8 2.67 18.72 31.96
C LEU A 8 3.81 18.77 30.92
N ALA A 9 5.04 18.42 31.30
CA ALA A 9 6.21 18.46 30.42
C ALA A 9 6.63 17.08 29.87
N GLY A 10 5.72 16.08 29.86
CA GLY A 10 6.01 14.70 29.45
C GLY A 10 5.22 14.19 28.24
N ARG A 11 4.42 15.03 27.57
CA ARG A 11 3.74 14.66 26.30
C ARG A 11 4.48 15.31 25.13
N GLY A 12 5.74 14.92 24.97
CA GLY A 12 6.52 15.25 23.78
C GLY A 12 6.05 14.38 22.62
N ASP A 13 5.17 14.94 21.80
CA ASP A 13 5.10 14.80 20.35
C ASP A 13 5.73 13.53 19.73
N SER A 14 5.07 12.38 19.89
CA SER A 14 5.48 11.12 19.26
C SER A 14 5.30 11.12 17.74
N ARG A 15 4.45 12.01 17.18
CA ARG A 15 4.21 12.11 15.73
C ARG A 15 5.43 12.58 14.96
N HIS A 16 6.08 13.65 15.41
CA HIS A 16 7.23 14.21 14.70
C HIS A 16 8.47 13.31 14.74
N SER A 17 8.60 12.48 15.78
CA SER A 17 9.69 11.50 15.92
C SER A 17 9.56 10.31 14.97
N SER A 18 8.34 9.87 14.63
CA SER A 18 8.13 8.69 13.77
C SER A 18 8.12 9.04 12.28
N ILE A 19 7.63 10.22 11.90
CA ILE A 19 7.62 10.69 10.49
C ILE A 19 9.05 10.95 9.97
N SER A 20 9.99 11.39 10.81
CA SER A 20 11.38 11.61 10.35
C SER A 20 12.14 10.32 10.02
N ILE A 21 11.70 9.17 10.55
CA ILE A 21 12.32 7.86 10.30
C ILE A 21 11.83 7.26 8.97
N ALA A 22 10.61 7.63 8.54
CA ALA A 22 10.01 7.18 7.29
C ALA A 22 10.51 7.95 6.04
N HIS A 23 11.38 8.94 6.18
CA HIS A 23 11.94 9.63 5.01
C HIS A 23 12.98 8.74 4.31
N PRO A 24 12.94 8.61 2.96
CA PRO A 24 13.95 7.86 2.22
C PRO A 24 15.36 8.36 2.53
N ARG A 25 16.30 7.44 2.76
CA ARG A 25 17.71 7.79 2.96
C ARG A 25 18.35 8.10 1.60
N SER A 26 19.49 8.79 1.61
CA SER A 26 20.20 9.11 0.37
C SER A 26 20.57 7.89 -0.48
N ALA A 27 20.84 6.73 0.14
CA ALA A 27 21.09 5.48 -0.58
C ALA A 27 19.83 4.93 -1.27
N ASP A 28 18.66 5.18 -0.68
CA ASP A 28 17.37 4.72 -1.20
C ASP A 28 16.96 5.56 -2.45
N LEU A 29 17.47 6.80 -2.58
CA LEU A 29 17.24 7.62 -3.77
C LEU A 29 17.91 7.06 -5.03
N THR A 30 19.06 6.40 -4.91
CA THR A 30 19.69 5.71 -6.04
C THR A 30 18.81 4.54 -6.50
N VAL A 31 18.26 3.77 -5.55
CA VAL A 31 17.30 2.70 -5.86
C VAL A 31 16.09 3.28 -6.58
N CYS A 32 15.55 4.41 -6.10
CA CYS A 32 14.42 5.07 -6.74
C CYS A 32 14.71 5.45 -8.19
N ALA A 33 15.88 6.02 -8.47
CA ALA A 33 16.30 6.40 -9.81
C ALA A 33 16.45 5.19 -10.74
N ASP A 34 17.04 4.10 -10.25
CA ASP A 34 17.23 2.85 -11.02
C ASP A 34 15.90 2.17 -11.34
N VAL A 35 14.97 2.14 -10.37
CA VAL A 35 13.63 1.59 -10.58
C VAL A 35 12.83 2.47 -11.55
N ASN A 36 12.86 3.80 -11.39
CA ASN A 36 12.22 4.71 -12.35
C ASN A 36 12.75 4.51 -13.77
N LYS A 37 14.07 4.41 -13.93
CA LYS A 37 14.70 4.16 -15.22
C LYS A 37 14.22 2.85 -15.84
N TYR A 38 14.18 1.77 -15.04
CA TYR A 38 13.70 0.46 -15.49
C TYR A 38 12.30 0.53 -16.11
N PHE A 39 11.34 1.18 -15.44
CA PHE A 39 9.99 1.32 -15.99
C PHE A 39 9.92 2.30 -17.16
N LEU A 40 10.65 3.42 -17.13
CA LEU A 40 10.74 4.34 -18.26
C LEU A 40 11.31 3.70 -19.52
N GLU A 41 12.15 2.68 -19.42
CA GLU A 41 12.72 1.98 -20.58
C GLU A 41 11.84 0.83 -21.09
N ARG A 42 11.02 0.23 -20.21
CA ARG A 42 10.33 -1.04 -20.51
C ARG A 42 8.80 -0.94 -20.55
N TRP A 43 8.20 -0.04 -19.76
CA TRP A 43 6.75 0.08 -19.66
C TRP A 43 6.18 0.79 -20.89
N PRO A 44 5.08 0.31 -21.49
CA PRO A 44 4.54 0.85 -22.73
C PRO A 44 3.67 2.09 -22.47
N PHE A 45 4.29 3.18 -22.01
CA PHE A 45 3.57 4.44 -21.80
C PHE A 45 2.93 4.94 -23.10
N PRO A 46 1.67 5.42 -23.07
CA PRO A 46 0.93 5.77 -24.28
C PRO A 46 1.49 7.00 -25.00
N ASN A 47 2.19 7.90 -24.29
CA ASN A 47 2.80 9.11 -24.84
C ASN A 47 3.82 9.72 -23.86
N GLU A 48 4.55 10.75 -24.31
CA GLU A 48 5.57 11.43 -23.50
C GLU A 48 4.99 12.11 -22.26
N ARG A 49 3.75 12.61 -22.32
CA ARG A 49 3.09 13.19 -21.14
C ARG A 49 2.91 12.15 -20.03
N ALA A 50 2.49 10.93 -20.37
CA ALA A 50 2.37 9.84 -19.41
C ALA A 50 3.74 9.44 -18.83
N ARG A 51 4.81 9.47 -19.63
CA ARG A 51 6.19 9.21 -19.17
C ARG A 51 6.67 10.25 -18.17
N LEU A 52 6.44 11.54 -18.46
CA LEU A 52 6.78 12.65 -17.57
C LEU A 52 5.96 12.63 -16.29
N LYS A 53 4.66 12.30 -16.39
CA LYS A 53 3.77 12.11 -15.22
C LYS A 53 4.35 11.02 -14.30
N PHE A 54 4.63 9.84 -14.83
CA PHE A 54 5.24 8.74 -14.07
C PHE A 54 6.54 9.15 -13.37
N ALA A 55 7.43 9.86 -14.08
CA ALA A 55 8.68 10.34 -13.51
C ALA A 55 8.47 11.34 -12.35
N ALA A 56 7.47 12.23 -12.48
CA ALA A 56 7.14 13.24 -11.47
C ALA A 56 6.42 12.66 -10.24
N GLU A 57 5.77 11.52 -10.38
CA GLU A 57 5.07 10.84 -9.29
C GLU A 57 6.03 10.16 -8.31
N GLU A 58 7.28 9.92 -8.75
CA GLU A 58 8.34 9.32 -7.94
C GLU A 58 7.86 8.07 -7.18
N LEU A 59 7.04 7.23 -7.83
CA LEU A 59 6.43 6.03 -7.23
C LEU A 59 7.41 5.14 -6.42
N PRO A 60 8.68 4.95 -6.83
CA PRO A 60 9.64 4.20 -6.02
C PRO A 60 9.85 4.73 -4.58
N THR A 61 9.63 6.03 -4.35
CA THR A 61 9.74 6.64 -3.03
C THR A 61 8.72 6.08 -2.05
N TRP A 62 7.56 5.63 -2.54
CA TRP A 62 6.54 4.97 -1.71
C TRP A 62 7.12 3.75 -1.00
N HIS A 63 7.82 2.87 -1.71
CA HIS A 63 8.41 1.67 -1.12
C HIS A 63 9.45 2.05 -0.06
N CYS A 64 10.27 3.06 -0.34
CA CYS A 64 11.31 3.50 0.58
C CYS A 64 10.72 4.13 1.86
N CYS A 65 9.59 4.82 1.75
CA CYS A 65 8.87 5.36 2.91
C CYS A 65 8.25 4.25 3.77
N GLN A 66 7.65 3.24 3.13
CA GLN A 66 6.96 2.13 3.80
C GLN A 66 7.94 1.17 4.49
N TYR A 67 9.07 0.89 3.83
CA TYR A 67 10.02 -0.15 4.25
C TYR A 67 11.44 0.42 4.43
N PRO A 68 11.66 1.41 5.32
CA PRO A 68 12.96 2.07 5.49
C PRO A 68 14.06 1.13 5.99
N SER A 69 13.69 -0.01 6.57
CA SER A 69 14.59 -1.08 7.04
C SER A 69 14.75 -2.23 6.04
N SER A 70 14.35 -2.05 4.78
CA SER A 70 14.60 -3.05 3.72
C SER A 70 16.08 -3.41 3.61
N LEU A 71 16.35 -4.68 3.36
CA LEU A 71 17.69 -5.17 3.13
C LEU A 71 18.24 -4.63 1.79
N PRO A 72 19.52 -4.21 1.73
CA PRO A 72 20.10 -3.60 0.53
C PRO A 72 20.03 -4.47 -0.73
N ASP A 73 20.08 -5.78 -0.59
CA ASP A 73 19.98 -6.77 -1.68
C ASP A 73 18.54 -7.06 -2.12
N ARG A 74 17.53 -6.60 -1.36
CA ARG A 74 16.11 -6.88 -1.62
C ARG A 74 15.30 -5.65 -2.03
N ILE A 75 15.71 -4.47 -1.58
CA ILE A 75 14.96 -3.21 -1.76
C ILE A 75 14.61 -2.93 -3.23
N THR A 76 15.53 -3.19 -4.16
CA THR A 76 15.30 -2.93 -5.59
C THR A 76 14.19 -3.81 -6.16
N ALA A 77 14.23 -5.12 -5.91
CA ALA A 77 13.24 -6.07 -6.41
C ALA A 77 11.85 -5.79 -5.80
N ALA A 78 11.81 -5.55 -4.49
CA ALA A 78 10.57 -5.24 -3.77
C ALA A 78 9.96 -3.89 -4.21
N CYS A 79 10.81 -2.90 -4.49
CA CYS A 79 10.39 -1.61 -5.05
C CYS A 79 9.85 -1.77 -6.48
N ARG A 80 10.46 -2.62 -7.33
CA ARG A 80 9.92 -2.92 -8.66
C ARG A 80 8.55 -3.56 -8.58
N LEU A 81 8.34 -4.52 -7.67
CA LEU A 81 7.02 -5.09 -7.44
C LEU A 81 6.01 -4.00 -7.07
N SER A 82 6.37 -3.11 -6.15
CA SER A 82 5.47 -2.04 -5.70
C SER A 82 5.06 -1.11 -6.85
N VAL A 83 6.02 -0.66 -7.66
CA VAL A 83 5.75 0.22 -8.81
C VAL A 83 4.95 -0.51 -9.89
N MET A 84 5.24 -1.79 -10.13
CA MET A 84 4.45 -2.62 -11.05
C MET A 84 2.99 -2.69 -10.61
N LEU A 85 2.71 -2.90 -9.32
CA LEU A 85 1.35 -2.94 -8.79
C LEU A 85 0.61 -1.62 -8.98
N PHE A 86 1.25 -0.46 -8.73
CA PHE A 86 0.64 0.85 -9.01
C PHE A 86 0.29 1.04 -10.48
N LEU A 87 1.19 0.65 -11.40
CA LEU A 87 0.96 0.80 -12.82
C LEU A 87 -0.14 -0.14 -13.33
N LEU A 88 -0.27 -1.32 -12.74
CA LEU A 88 -1.36 -2.26 -13.04
C LEU A 88 -2.71 -1.75 -12.50
N ASP A 89 -2.73 -1.18 -11.28
CA ASP A 89 -3.92 -0.55 -10.69
C ASP A 89 -4.48 0.55 -11.60
N ASP A 90 -3.62 1.46 -12.07
CA ASP A 90 -4.01 2.52 -13.03
C ASP A 90 -4.54 1.96 -14.37
N LEU A 91 -4.04 0.81 -14.83
CA LEU A 91 -4.57 0.17 -16.06
C LEU A 91 -5.97 -0.40 -15.83
N LEU A 92 -6.23 -0.99 -14.67
CA LEU A 92 -7.51 -1.58 -14.32
C LEU A 92 -8.61 -0.52 -14.18
N GLU A 93 -8.28 0.72 -13.79
CA GLU A 93 -9.23 1.86 -13.76
C GLU A 93 -9.89 2.11 -15.13
N HIS A 94 -9.22 1.75 -16.23
CA HIS A 94 -9.70 1.93 -17.60
C HIS A 94 -10.43 0.72 -18.19
N MET A 95 -10.63 -0.36 -17.41
CA MET A 95 -11.24 -1.60 -17.87
C MET A 95 -12.65 -1.80 -17.29
N SER A 96 -13.47 -2.60 -17.98
CA SER A 96 -14.63 -3.23 -17.33
C SER A 96 -14.18 -4.28 -16.31
N LEU A 97 -15.07 -4.71 -15.42
CA LEU A 97 -14.74 -5.75 -14.43
C LEU A 97 -14.38 -7.09 -15.10
N GLU A 98 -15.04 -7.44 -16.21
CA GLU A 98 -14.78 -8.66 -16.97
C GLU A 98 -13.41 -8.63 -17.67
N GLU A 99 -13.08 -7.51 -18.31
CA GLU A 99 -11.78 -7.30 -18.94
C GLU A 99 -10.65 -7.30 -17.90
N GLY A 100 -10.84 -6.58 -16.78
CA GLY A 100 -9.87 -6.55 -15.69
C GLY A 100 -9.66 -7.94 -15.06
N SER A 101 -10.74 -8.71 -14.84
CA SER A 101 -10.63 -10.07 -14.30
C SER A 101 -9.83 -10.98 -15.23
N SER A 102 -10.15 -10.96 -16.54
CA SER A 102 -9.41 -11.73 -17.55
C SER A 102 -7.94 -11.32 -17.63
N TYR A 103 -7.67 -10.02 -17.49
CA TYR A 103 -6.32 -9.48 -17.47
C TYR A 103 -5.53 -9.97 -16.26
N ASN A 104 -6.12 -9.89 -15.06
CA ASN A 104 -5.50 -10.37 -13.83
C ASN A 104 -5.25 -11.89 -13.86
N GLU A 105 -6.20 -12.69 -14.34
CA GLU A 105 -6.01 -14.14 -14.51
C GLU A 105 -4.80 -14.47 -15.41
N LYS A 106 -4.61 -13.70 -16.49
CA LYS A 106 -3.44 -13.86 -17.35
C LYS A 106 -2.14 -13.54 -16.61
N LEU A 107 -2.09 -12.49 -15.79
CA LEU A 107 -0.90 -12.17 -14.99
C LEU A 107 -0.61 -13.23 -13.92
N VAL A 108 -1.64 -13.73 -13.24
CA VAL A 108 -1.54 -14.86 -12.29
C VAL A 108 -0.93 -16.09 -12.97
N SER A 109 -1.37 -16.43 -14.19
CA SER A 109 -0.83 -17.58 -14.93
C SER A 109 0.66 -17.44 -15.27
N ILE A 110 1.16 -16.21 -15.40
CA ILE A 110 2.59 -15.95 -15.65
C ILE A 110 3.39 -16.15 -14.35
N ILE A 111 2.89 -15.61 -13.23
CA ILE A 111 3.54 -15.72 -11.92
C ILE A 111 3.62 -17.17 -11.44
N THR A 112 2.56 -17.95 -11.67
CA THR A 112 2.52 -19.39 -11.33
C THR A 112 3.36 -20.26 -12.25
N GLY A 113 3.82 -19.73 -13.39
CA GLY A 113 4.56 -20.48 -14.41
C GLY A 113 3.69 -21.34 -15.33
N ASP A 114 2.36 -21.26 -15.21
CA ASP A 114 1.39 -21.97 -16.05
C ASP A 114 1.34 -21.43 -17.48
N ALA A 115 1.68 -20.16 -17.67
CA ALA A 115 1.81 -19.51 -18.96
C ALA A 115 3.13 -18.74 -19.08
N LYS A 116 3.58 -18.60 -20.33
CA LYS A 116 4.67 -17.67 -20.65
C LYS A 116 4.10 -16.30 -21.03
N PRO A 117 4.87 -15.21 -20.80
CA PRO A 117 4.58 -13.92 -21.39
C PRO A 117 4.41 -14.05 -22.90
N SER A 118 3.41 -13.35 -23.43
CA SER A 118 3.14 -13.30 -24.86
C SER A 118 4.27 -12.58 -25.59
N ASP A 119 4.62 -13.07 -26.79
CA ASP A 119 5.64 -12.45 -27.63
C ASP A 119 5.26 -10.99 -27.92
N GLY A 120 6.10 -10.05 -27.49
CA GLY A 120 5.89 -8.62 -27.69
C GLY A 120 4.98 -7.91 -26.67
N SER A 121 4.54 -8.56 -25.58
CA SER A 121 3.80 -7.92 -24.48
C SER A 121 4.76 -7.39 -23.40
N PRO A 122 5.07 -6.08 -23.34
CA PRO A 122 6.09 -5.58 -22.42
C PRO A 122 5.66 -5.74 -20.95
N ILE A 123 4.36 -5.62 -20.66
CA ILE A 123 3.82 -5.73 -19.31
C ILE A 123 3.94 -7.16 -18.79
N GLU A 124 3.53 -8.15 -19.58
CA GLU A 124 3.67 -9.57 -19.20
C GLU A 124 5.13 -9.96 -18.93
N ASN A 125 6.05 -9.44 -19.75
CA ASN A 125 7.49 -9.65 -19.54
C ASN A 125 8.00 -8.97 -18.26
N ILE A 126 7.54 -7.75 -17.96
CA ILE A 126 7.88 -7.06 -16.70
C ILE A 126 7.37 -7.85 -15.50
N VAL A 127 6.12 -8.35 -15.55
CA VAL A 127 5.53 -9.15 -14.46
C VAL A 127 6.35 -10.41 -14.22
N GLY A 128 6.66 -11.17 -15.28
CA GLY A 128 7.48 -12.38 -15.18
C GLY A 128 8.89 -12.09 -14.64
N ASP A 129 9.56 -11.07 -15.14
CA ASP A 129 10.92 -10.72 -14.74
C ASP A 129 11.00 -10.24 -13.28
N VAL A 130 10.07 -9.38 -12.85
CA VAL A 130 10.02 -8.87 -11.48
C VAL A 130 9.75 -10.00 -10.50
N TRP A 131 8.82 -10.89 -10.83
CA TRP A 131 8.54 -12.06 -9.99
C TRP A 131 9.75 -12.99 -9.90
N HIS A 132 10.37 -13.31 -11.04
CA HIS A 132 11.53 -14.19 -11.08
C HIS A 132 12.72 -13.62 -10.30
N GLU A 133 12.94 -12.30 -10.35
CA GLU A 133 13.96 -11.62 -9.54
C GLU A 133 13.73 -11.84 -8.03
N MET A 134 12.48 -11.75 -7.58
CA MET A 134 12.14 -12.02 -6.17
C MET A 134 12.39 -13.48 -5.79
N GLU A 135 12.03 -14.44 -6.64
CA GLU A 135 12.27 -15.86 -6.39
C GLU A 135 13.75 -16.21 -6.30
N ILE A 136 14.60 -15.60 -7.14
CA ILE A 136 16.06 -15.77 -7.09
C ILE A 136 16.61 -15.33 -5.74
N LEU A 137 16.10 -14.22 -5.19
CA LEU A 137 16.54 -13.68 -3.90
C LEU A 137 16.07 -14.53 -2.72
N ASP A 138 14.80 -14.94 -2.73
CA ASP A 138 14.20 -15.72 -1.64
C ASP A 138 12.89 -16.38 -2.08
N ILE A 139 12.97 -17.59 -2.65
CA ILE A 139 11.79 -18.32 -3.12
C ILE A 139 10.72 -18.51 -2.04
N ARG A 140 11.10 -18.72 -0.77
CA ARG A 140 10.14 -18.95 0.30
C ARG A 140 9.35 -17.69 0.60
N LEU A 141 10.04 -16.57 0.84
CA LEU A 141 9.34 -15.32 1.12
C LEU A 141 8.67 -14.75 -0.12
N ALA A 142 9.18 -14.98 -1.32
CA ALA A 142 8.49 -14.62 -2.56
C ALA A 142 7.15 -15.37 -2.65
N HIS A 143 7.14 -16.70 -2.44
CA HIS A 143 5.90 -17.49 -2.51
C HIS A 143 4.87 -17.11 -1.46
N ASP A 144 5.29 -16.62 -0.28
CA ASP A 144 4.39 -16.05 0.73
C ASP A 144 3.59 -14.82 0.22
N LEU A 145 4.01 -14.16 -0.88
CA LEU A 145 3.27 -13.06 -1.50
C LEU A 145 2.21 -13.51 -2.52
N MET A 146 2.27 -14.75 -3.04
CA MET A 146 1.44 -15.17 -4.17
C MET A 146 -0.05 -15.07 -3.87
N GLU A 147 -0.50 -15.77 -2.83
CA GLU A 147 -1.91 -15.79 -2.45
C GLU A 147 -2.43 -14.38 -2.10
N PRO A 148 -1.75 -13.57 -1.26
CA PRO A 148 -2.16 -12.19 -1.03
C PRO A 148 -2.20 -11.30 -2.28
N MET A 149 -1.30 -11.52 -3.25
CA MET A 149 -1.28 -10.77 -4.51
C MET A 149 -2.48 -11.15 -5.39
N PHE A 150 -2.79 -12.44 -5.48
CA PHE A 150 -3.91 -12.92 -6.27
C PHE A 150 -5.23 -12.48 -5.68
N ASP A 151 -5.37 -12.56 -4.35
CA ASP A 151 -6.53 -12.04 -3.63
C ASP A 151 -6.72 -10.53 -3.87
N PHE A 152 -5.62 -9.76 -3.82
CA PHE A 152 -5.65 -8.32 -4.13
C PHE A 152 -6.14 -8.07 -5.56
N TRP A 153 -5.55 -8.71 -6.56
CA TRP A 153 -5.97 -8.56 -7.95
C TRP A 153 -7.42 -8.99 -8.20
N CYS A 154 -7.87 -10.09 -7.59
CA CYS A 154 -9.27 -10.50 -7.67
C CYS A 154 -10.20 -9.47 -7.03
N SER A 155 -9.79 -8.83 -5.93
CA SER A 155 -10.61 -7.83 -5.25
C SER A 155 -10.79 -6.54 -6.05
N GLN A 156 -9.81 -6.14 -6.86
CA GLN A 156 -9.89 -4.95 -7.72
C GLN A 156 -10.98 -5.04 -8.80
N THR A 157 -11.40 -6.26 -9.17
CA THR A 157 -12.41 -6.52 -10.21
C THR A 157 -13.70 -7.13 -9.64
N ASP A 158 -13.82 -7.20 -8.32
CA ASP A 158 -14.99 -7.77 -7.65
C ASP A 158 -16.23 -6.88 -7.85
N SER A 159 -17.34 -7.47 -8.28
CA SER A 159 -18.62 -6.74 -8.46
C SER A 159 -19.14 -6.07 -7.17
N SER A 160 -18.78 -6.60 -6.00
CA SER A 160 -19.12 -6.02 -4.71
C SER A 160 -18.56 -4.61 -4.55
N ARG A 161 -17.52 -4.21 -5.29
CA ARG A 161 -17.03 -2.81 -5.37
C ARG A 161 -18.14 -1.82 -5.66
N LEU A 162 -19.06 -2.19 -6.54
CA LEU A 162 -20.18 -1.35 -7.00
C LEU A 162 -21.35 -1.30 -6.00
N GLU A 163 -21.34 -2.18 -5.00
CA GLU A 163 -22.40 -2.23 -3.98
C GLU A 163 -22.21 -1.14 -2.94
N LYS A 164 -23.34 -0.51 -2.55
CA LYS A 164 -23.37 0.42 -1.41
C LYS A 164 -23.11 -0.34 -0.12
N LYS A 165 -22.14 0.13 0.65
CA LYS A 165 -21.76 -0.43 1.95
C LYS A 165 -21.88 0.64 3.00
N GLY A 166 -22.40 0.29 4.18
CA GLY A 166 -22.20 1.12 5.37
C GLY A 166 -20.75 1.00 5.86
N ILE A 167 -20.34 1.90 6.75
CA ILE A 167 -18.95 2.04 7.26
C ILE A 167 -18.30 0.68 7.62
N ALA A 168 -18.96 -0.14 8.44
CA ALA A 168 -18.39 -1.41 8.90
C ALA A 168 -18.28 -2.46 7.77
N GLY A 169 -19.21 -2.43 6.80
CA GLY A 169 -19.15 -3.29 5.62
C GLY A 169 -18.01 -2.86 4.69
N TYR A 170 -17.82 -1.56 4.53
CA TYR A 170 -16.74 -1.00 3.73
C TYR A 170 -15.37 -1.39 4.28
N LEU A 171 -15.13 -1.22 5.59
CA LEU A 171 -13.82 -1.55 6.18
C LEU A 171 -13.46 -3.04 6.00
N ARG A 172 -14.42 -3.96 6.16
CA ARG A 172 -14.18 -5.40 5.92
C ARG A 172 -13.88 -5.72 4.46
N TYR A 173 -14.55 -5.03 3.55
CA TYR A 173 -14.28 -5.17 2.12
C TYR A 173 -12.88 -4.62 1.79
N ARG A 174 -12.53 -3.43 2.32
CA ARG A 174 -11.27 -2.74 2.06
C ARG A 174 -10.06 -3.47 2.66
N GLU A 175 -10.26 -4.28 3.71
CA GLU A 175 -9.21 -5.15 4.27
C GLU A 175 -8.62 -6.11 3.21
N ARG A 176 -9.39 -6.52 2.19
CA ARG A 176 -8.90 -7.29 1.03
C ARG A 176 -8.39 -6.39 -0.09
N ASP A 177 -9.14 -5.33 -0.38
CA ASP A 177 -8.93 -4.46 -1.52
C ASP A 177 -7.74 -3.50 -1.41
N VAL A 178 -7.30 -3.16 -0.20
CA VAL A 178 -6.11 -2.31 0.03
C VAL A 178 -4.79 -3.08 -0.07
N ALA A 179 -4.84 -4.37 -0.41
CA ALA A 179 -3.66 -5.25 -0.43
C ALA A 179 -2.96 -5.42 0.93
N ALA A 180 -3.64 -5.22 2.08
CA ALA A 180 -2.98 -5.21 3.39
C ALA A 180 -2.12 -6.45 3.66
N GLN A 181 -2.64 -7.65 3.34
CA GLN A 181 -1.90 -8.90 3.49
C GLN A 181 -0.70 -8.99 2.54
N LEU A 182 -0.80 -8.44 1.33
CA LEU A 182 0.30 -8.33 0.39
C LEU A 182 1.40 -7.40 0.91
N LEU A 183 1.03 -6.26 1.50
CA LEU A 183 1.99 -5.32 2.10
C LEU A 183 2.74 -5.94 3.30
N LEU A 184 2.04 -6.70 4.13
CA LEU A 184 2.62 -7.43 5.25
C LEU A 184 3.57 -8.54 4.79
N ALA A 185 3.21 -9.29 3.74
CA ALA A 185 4.09 -10.27 3.11
C ALA A 185 5.32 -9.62 2.43
N LEU A 186 5.11 -8.49 1.75
CA LEU A 186 6.20 -7.71 1.13
C LEU A 186 7.15 -7.14 2.19
N GLN A 187 6.67 -6.72 3.36
CA GLN A 187 7.55 -6.35 4.47
C GLN A 187 8.47 -7.50 4.86
N ARG A 188 7.90 -8.70 5.04
CA ARG A 188 8.66 -9.89 5.43
C ARG A 188 9.72 -10.20 4.38
N PHE A 189 9.36 -10.14 3.10
CA PHE A 189 10.32 -10.27 2.00
C PHE A 189 11.42 -9.20 2.07
N SER A 190 11.07 -7.91 2.08
CA SER A 190 12.01 -6.79 2.05
C SER A 190 12.99 -6.80 3.23
N GLN A 191 12.54 -7.21 4.42
CA GLN A 191 13.33 -7.20 5.65
C GLN A 191 13.96 -8.56 5.98
N GLY A 192 13.68 -9.61 5.19
CA GLY A 192 14.15 -10.97 5.45
C GLY A 192 13.60 -11.56 6.76
N ILE A 193 12.35 -11.28 7.09
CA ILE A 193 11.70 -11.74 8.32
C ILE A 193 10.97 -13.06 8.04
N TYR A 194 11.39 -14.11 8.73
CA TYR A 194 10.67 -15.38 8.76
C TYR A 194 9.92 -15.51 10.09
N LEU A 195 8.62 -15.78 9.98
CA LEU A 195 7.74 -16.07 11.10
C LEU A 195 7.14 -17.46 10.94
N SER A 196 6.86 -18.13 12.05
CA SER A 196 6.02 -19.33 12.04
C SER A 196 4.55 -18.94 11.81
N LYS A 197 3.72 -19.95 11.48
CA LYS A 197 2.28 -19.75 11.35
C LYS A 197 1.66 -19.24 12.66
N GLU A 198 2.09 -19.81 13.79
CA GLU A 198 1.63 -19.41 15.12
C GLU A 198 2.05 -17.98 15.47
N GLU A 199 3.25 -17.56 15.05
CA GLU A 199 3.70 -16.17 15.24
C GLU A 199 2.86 -15.18 14.42
N LEU A 200 2.54 -15.49 13.16
CA LEU A 200 1.66 -14.69 12.31
C LEU A 200 0.23 -14.65 12.86
N GLU A 201 -0.33 -15.79 13.26
CA GLU A 201 -1.67 -15.85 13.88
C GLU A 201 -1.72 -15.01 15.16
N SER A 202 -0.62 -14.95 15.91
CA SER A 202 -0.53 -14.12 17.11
C SER A 202 -0.49 -12.61 16.86
N THR A 203 -0.35 -12.16 15.60
CA THR A 203 -0.38 -10.74 15.22
C THR A 203 -1.67 -10.30 14.54
N ALA A 204 -2.66 -11.19 14.38
CA ALA A 204 -3.89 -10.92 13.62
C ALA A 204 -4.63 -9.64 14.06
N ASP A 205 -4.79 -9.40 15.36
CA ASP A 205 -5.46 -8.20 15.87
C ASP A 205 -4.70 -6.90 15.52
N ILE A 206 -3.36 -6.96 15.51
CA ILE A 206 -2.50 -5.83 15.13
C ILE A 206 -2.65 -5.57 13.63
N GLU A 207 -2.67 -6.63 12.82
CA GLU A 207 -2.80 -6.55 11.36
C GLU A 207 -4.16 -5.99 10.91
N VAL A 208 -5.24 -6.29 11.65
CA VAL A 208 -6.56 -5.68 11.40
C VAL A 208 -6.52 -4.17 11.62
N LEU A 209 -5.88 -3.70 12.70
CA LEU A 209 -5.74 -2.26 12.97
C LEU A 209 -4.86 -1.58 11.92
N PHE A 210 -3.75 -2.22 11.55
CA PHE A 210 -2.88 -1.79 10.46
C PHE A 210 -3.64 -1.64 9.14
N SER A 211 -4.41 -2.65 8.76
CA SER A 211 -5.17 -2.67 7.51
C SER A 211 -6.17 -1.52 7.43
N ARG A 212 -6.91 -1.28 8.52
CA ARG A 212 -7.84 -0.13 8.63
C ARG A 212 -7.11 1.20 8.49
N HIS A 213 -5.98 1.36 9.16
CA HIS A 213 -5.20 2.58 9.09
C HIS A 213 -4.71 2.87 7.66
N ILE A 214 -4.02 1.91 7.02
CA ILE A 214 -3.49 2.08 5.66
C ILE A 214 -4.63 2.38 4.66
N SER A 215 -5.76 1.65 4.77
CA SER A 215 -6.95 1.87 3.95
C SER A 215 -7.48 3.29 4.06
N VAL A 216 -7.72 3.76 5.28
CA VAL A 216 -8.35 5.07 5.48
C VAL A 216 -7.39 6.20 5.13
N VAL A 217 -6.09 6.08 5.43
CA VAL A 217 -5.09 7.06 5.00
C VAL A 217 -5.05 7.17 3.48
N ASN A 218 -5.06 6.03 2.77
CA ASN A 218 -5.11 5.99 1.32
C ASN A 218 -6.38 6.68 0.80
N ASP A 219 -7.56 6.22 1.22
CA ASP A 219 -8.86 6.74 0.78
C ASP A 219 -8.98 8.27 0.98
N VAL A 220 -8.52 8.78 2.14
CA VAL A 220 -8.59 10.20 2.45
C VAL A 220 -7.67 11.03 1.55
N ALA A 221 -6.48 10.52 1.23
CA ALA A 221 -5.52 11.21 0.38
C ALA A 221 -5.86 11.07 -1.11
N SER A 222 -6.38 9.91 -1.53
CA SER A 222 -6.72 9.60 -2.92
C SER A 222 -8.09 10.14 -3.35
N TRP A 223 -8.95 10.56 -2.41
CA TRP A 223 -10.31 11.04 -2.68
C TRP A 223 -10.43 11.94 -3.92
N ASP A 224 -9.59 12.98 -3.99
CA ASP A 224 -9.68 13.94 -5.09
C ASP A 224 -9.18 13.35 -6.43
N LYS A 225 -8.24 12.39 -6.41
CA LYS A 225 -7.84 11.61 -7.60
C LYS A 225 -9.00 10.75 -8.07
N GLU A 226 -9.60 9.97 -7.18
CA GLU A 226 -10.67 9.01 -7.49
C GLU A 226 -11.92 9.73 -8.00
N CYS A 227 -12.33 10.85 -7.40
CA CYS A 227 -13.43 11.66 -7.91
C CYS A 227 -13.15 12.30 -9.28
N ARG A 228 -11.88 12.52 -9.66
CA ARG A 228 -11.54 12.93 -11.03
C ARG A 228 -11.65 11.74 -11.99
N ALA A 229 -11.10 10.59 -11.61
CA ALA A 229 -11.15 9.37 -12.41
C ALA A 229 -12.60 8.99 -12.78
N GLU A 230 -13.53 8.95 -11.80
CA GLU A 230 -14.94 8.65 -12.06
C GLU A 230 -15.64 9.63 -13.01
N ARG A 231 -15.21 10.90 -13.02
CA ARG A 231 -15.78 11.93 -13.92
C ARG A 231 -15.20 11.88 -15.33
N GLU A 232 -13.95 11.44 -15.47
CA GLU A 232 -13.19 11.51 -16.72
C GLU A 232 -13.13 10.17 -17.47
N ILE A 233 -13.27 9.05 -16.74
CA ILE A 233 -13.14 7.69 -17.27
C ILE A 233 -14.50 7.01 -17.24
N ASP A 234 -15.05 6.70 -18.42
CA ASP A 234 -16.29 5.95 -18.58
C ASP A 234 -16.02 4.43 -18.53
N ALA A 235 -15.65 3.92 -17.35
CA ALA A 235 -15.37 2.50 -17.11
C ALA A 235 -15.85 2.06 -15.72
N GLN A 236 -16.15 0.77 -15.53
CA GLN A 236 -16.56 0.27 -14.21
C GLN A 236 -15.41 0.29 -13.20
N GLY A 237 -14.16 0.17 -13.67
CA GLY A 237 -12.98 0.25 -12.81
C GLY A 237 -12.77 1.61 -12.15
N SER A 238 -13.31 2.70 -12.71
CA SER A 238 -13.14 4.06 -12.18
C SER A 238 -14.21 4.49 -11.17
N VAL A 239 -15.21 3.65 -10.88
CA VAL A 239 -16.28 3.96 -9.92
C VAL A 239 -15.71 4.15 -8.53
N VAL A 240 -16.09 5.26 -7.86
CA VAL A 240 -15.57 5.57 -6.52
C VAL A 240 -16.11 4.59 -5.49
N SER A 241 -15.21 3.80 -4.93
CA SER A 241 -15.46 2.98 -3.74
C SER A 241 -14.50 3.44 -2.64
N ASN A 242 -14.93 4.46 -1.87
CA ASN A 242 -14.08 5.19 -0.93
C ASN A 242 -14.82 5.50 0.39
N ILE A 243 -14.16 5.32 1.54
CA ILE A 243 -14.78 5.54 2.86
C ILE A 243 -15.20 7.00 3.11
N VAL A 244 -14.57 7.98 2.45
CA VAL A 244 -14.95 9.40 2.55
C VAL A 244 -16.38 9.59 2.06
N GLN A 245 -16.75 8.97 0.94
CA GLN A 245 -18.12 9.01 0.41
C GLN A 245 -19.08 8.29 1.36
N VAL A 246 -18.73 7.08 1.81
CA VAL A 246 -19.56 6.27 2.70
C VAL A 246 -19.88 7.02 4.00
N LEU A 247 -18.87 7.60 4.64
CA LEU A 247 -19.06 8.34 5.89
C LEU A 247 -19.86 9.64 5.66
N SER A 248 -19.63 10.32 4.54
CA SER A 248 -20.37 11.52 4.17
C SER A 248 -21.86 11.22 4.01
N ASP A 249 -22.20 10.14 3.29
CA ASP A 249 -23.58 9.72 3.05
C ASP A 249 -24.28 9.24 4.33
N ASP A 250 -23.61 8.38 5.12
CA ASP A 250 -24.20 7.79 6.32
C ASP A 250 -24.42 8.82 7.43
N CYS A 251 -23.56 9.86 7.52
CA CYS A 251 -23.62 10.86 8.59
C CYS A 251 -24.14 12.23 8.15
N GLY A 252 -24.39 12.44 6.85
CA GLY A 252 -24.75 13.76 6.30
C GLY A 252 -23.62 14.79 6.42
N PHE A 253 -22.37 14.34 6.36
CA PHE A 253 -21.19 15.21 6.42
C PHE A 253 -20.80 15.72 5.04
N SER A 254 -20.08 16.86 5.01
CA SER A 254 -19.29 17.19 3.83
C SER A 254 -18.09 16.24 3.71
N PRO A 255 -17.55 16.00 2.50
CA PRO A 255 -16.34 15.20 2.32
C PRO A 255 -15.17 15.67 3.21
N GLU A 256 -14.98 16.98 3.38
CA GLU A 256 -13.92 17.53 4.23
C GLU A 256 -14.14 17.20 5.71
N SER A 257 -15.39 17.24 6.16
CA SER A 257 -15.75 16.87 7.53
C SER A 257 -15.57 15.37 7.76
N ALA A 258 -15.94 14.54 6.78
CA ALA A 258 -15.68 13.10 6.81
C ALA A 258 -14.18 12.81 6.86
N LYS A 259 -13.36 13.45 6.01
CA LYS A 259 -11.89 13.34 6.04
C LYS A 259 -11.32 13.70 7.42
N ALA A 260 -11.82 14.74 8.08
CA ALA A 260 -11.35 15.14 9.41
C ALA A 260 -11.66 14.07 10.49
N VAL A 261 -12.85 13.46 10.44
CA VAL A 261 -13.23 12.35 11.34
C VAL A 261 -12.36 11.12 11.08
N LEU A 262 -12.15 10.77 9.82
CA LEU A 262 -11.34 9.63 9.40
C LEU A 262 -9.87 9.77 9.83
N TRP A 263 -9.29 10.97 9.73
CA TRP A 263 -7.97 11.25 10.30
C TRP A 263 -7.91 11.01 11.80
N ALA A 264 -8.93 11.42 12.55
CA ALA A 264 -8.99 11.16 13.98
C ALA A 264 -9.09 9.65 14.29
N MET A 265 -9.81 8.88 13.46
CA MET A 265 -9.87 7.42 13.60
C MET A 265 -8.51 6.76 13.36
N CYS A 266 -7.75 7.20 12.34
CA CYS A 266 -6.39 6.71 12.10
C CYS A 266 -5.48 6.89 13.32
N GLU A 267 -5.57 8.04 13.99
CA GLU A 267 -4.78 8.29 15.20
C GLU A 267 -5.13 7.36 16.35
N GLU A 268 -6.40 7.04 16.53
CA GLU A 268 -6.81 6.08 17.55
C GLU A 268 -6.32 4.67 17.21
N TRP A 269 -6.38 4.25 15.93
CA TRP A 269 -5.81 2.97 15.53
C TRP A 269 -4.29 2.89 15.72
N SER A 270 -3.55 3.97 15.46
CA SER A 270 -2.10 4.02 15.72
C SER A 270 -1.76 3.80 17.19
N LYS A 271 -2.54 4.40 18.12
CA LYS A 271 -2.38 4.15 19.57
C LYS A 271 -2.72 2.71 19.94
N MET A 272 -3.81 2.17 19.39
CA MET A 272 -4.21 0.78 19.63
C MET A 272 -3.15 -0.21 19.14
N VAL A 273 -2.51 0.06 17.99
CA VAL A 273 -1.38 -0.73 17.50
C VAL A 273 -0.24 -0.71 18.51
N ASP A 274 0.15 0.46 19.03
CA ASP A 274 1.21 0.54 20.06
C ASP A 274 0.89 -0.31 21.29
N GLU A 275 -0.34 -0.24 21.79
CA GLU A 275 -0.81 -1.02 22.94
C GLU A 275 -0.82 -2.52 22.68
N CYS A 276 -1.35 -2.96 21.54
CA CYS A 276 -1.39 -4.37 21.13
C CYS A 276 0.01 -4.94 20.93
N VAL A 277 0.92 -4.17 20.32
CA VAL A 277 2.33 -4.56 20.14
C VAL A 277 3.03 -4.71 21.48
N ALA A 278 2.91 -3.73 22.38
CA ALA A 278 3.53 -3.81 23.70
C ALA A 278 3.07 -5.06 24.46
N LYS A 279 1.75 -5.31 24.47
CA LYS A 279 1.17 -6.51 25.09
C LYS A 279 1.72 -7.80 24.47
N ARG A 280 1.78 -7.88 23.14
CA ARG A 280 2.24 -9.09 22.44
C ARG A 280 3.72 -9.37 22.72
N ILE A 281 4.55 -8.34 22.82
CA ILE A 281 5.98 -8.48 23.13
C ILE A 281 6.19 -8.93 24.59
N ASP A 282 5.37 -8.46 25.53
CA ASP A 282 5.43 -8.84 26.95
C ASP A 282 5.07 -10.32 27.18
N GLU A 283 4.27 -10.93 26.30
CA GLU A 283 3.96 -12.37 26.32
C GLU A 283 5.16 -13.25 25.90
N GLY A 284 6.26 -12.64 25.45
CA GLY A 284 7.44 -13.32 24.93
C GLY A 284 7.36 -13.52 23.42
N CYS A 285 8.45 -13.21 22.73
CA CYS A 285 8.53 -13.26 21.27
C CYS A 285 9.93 -13.69 20.81
N SER A 286 10.03 -14.22 19.60
CA SER A 286 11.32 -14.39 18.93
C SER A 286 11.90 -13.05 18.50
N ASP A 287 13.19 -13.03 18.13
CA ASP A 287 13.83 -11.84 17.56
C ASP A 287 13.22 -11.43 16.22
N SER A 288 12.75 -12.40 15.42
CA SER A 288 12.04 -12.13 14.16
C SER A 288 10.70 -11.46 14.41
N LEU A 289 9.91 -12.02 15.34
CA LEU A 289 8.62 -11.45 15.71
C LEU A 289 8.78 -10.06 16.36
N ARG A 290 9.88 -9.78 17.05
CA ARG A 290 10.13 -8.43 17.60
C ARG A 290 10.27 -7.37 16.51
N LYS A 291 10.89 -7.72 15.37
CA LYS A 291 11.11 -6.78 14.25
C LYS A 291 9.85 -6.52 13.43
N TYR A 292 8.95 -7.50 13.36
CA TYR A 292 7.80 -7.45 12.47
C TYR A 292 6.83 -6.29 12.80
N PRO A 293 6.34 -6.11 14.04
CA PRO A 293 5.46 -5.01 14.38
C PRO A 293 6.10 -3.62 14.27
N ASP A 294 7.41 -3.50 14.47
CA ASP A 294 8.12 -2.23 14.22
C ASP A 294 8.02 -1.84 12.74
N GLY A 295 8.12 -2.81 11.83
CA GLY A 295 7.88 -2.58 10.41
C GLY A 295 6.45 -2.13 10.11
N LEU A 296 5.42 -2.68 10.77
CA LEU A 296 4.03 -2.25 10.58
C LEU A 296 3.85 -0.78 10.95
N LYS A 297 4.47 -0.34 12.05
CA LYS A 297 4.44 1.07 12.47
C LYS A 297 5.14 1.98 11.44
N MET A 298 6.27 1.53 10.90
CA MET A 298 6.98 2.27 9.85
C MET A 298 6.15 2.38 8.58
N GLN A 299 5.47 1.30 8.17
CA GLN A 299 4.54 1.32 7.05
C GLN A 299 3.40 2.33 7.28
N MET A 300 2.76 2.32 8.45
CA MET A 300 1.69 3.28 8.76
C MET A 300 2.17 4.73 8.63
N CYS A 301 3.35 5.04 9.17
CA CYS A 301 3.95 6.37 9.09
C CYS A 301 4.37 6.74 7.67
N GLY A 302 5.00 5.80 6.96
CA GLY A 302 5.47 5.97 5.58
C GLY A 302 4.33 6.16 4.60
N ASN A 303 3.24 5.42 4.78
CA ASN A 303 2.01 5.58 4.01
C ASN A 303 1.44 6.98 4.16
N GLU A 304 1.32 7.46 5.39
CA GLU A 304 0.81 8.80 5.65
C GLU A 304 1.73 9.88 5.07
N LEU A 305 3.04 9.78 5.32
CA LEU A 305 4.03 10.72 4.80
C LEU A 305 3.94 10.82 3.28
N TRP A 306 4.04 9.69 2.58
CA TRP A 306 4.00 9.67 1.13
C TRP A 306 2.65 10.15 0.60
N SER A 307 1.53 9.71 1.19
CA SER A 307 0.20 10.11 0.74
C SER A 307 -0.04 11.61 0.84
N ARG A 308 0.55 12.28 1.84
CA ARG A 308 0.46 13.74 2.00
C ARG A 308 1.33 14.54 1.04
N THR A 309 2.41 13.95 0.50
CA THR A 309 3.41 14.68 -0.29
C THR A 309 3.47 14.28 -1.76
N THR A 310 2.95 13.10 -2.11
CA THR A 310 3.07 12.54 -3.45
C THR A 310 2.34 13.38 -4.50
N PHE A 311 2.98 13.57 -5.64
CA PHE A 311 2.34 14.21 -6.79
C PHE A 311 1.17 13.38 -7.34
N TRP A 312 1.19 12.07 -7.10
CA TRP A 312 0.16 11.11 -7.52
C TRP A 312 -1.24 11.53 -7.04
N TYR A 313 -1.38 11.90 -5.76
CA TYR A 313 -2.64 12.38 -5.19
C TYR A 313 -2.80 13.90 -5.31
N ASN A 314 -1.70 14.64 -5.13
CA ASN A 314 -1.73 16.09 -4.95
C ASN A 314 -1.52 16.89 -6.24
N SER A 315 -1.51 16.24 -7.40
CA SER A 315 -1.49 16.92 -8.70
C SER A 315 -2.75 17.78 -8.86
N SER A 316 -2.56 19.06 -9.14
CA SER A 316 -3.61 20.09 -9.20
C SER A 316 -4.51 20.01 -10.44
N GLY A 317 -4.60 18.86 -11.11
CA GLY A 317 -5.24 18.72 -12.41
C GLY A 317 -4.61 19.58 -13.52
N LEU A 318 -3.46 20.20 -13.24
CA LEU A 318 -2.69 21.05 -14.15
C LEU A 318 -1.37 20.36 -14.53
N VAL A 319 -1.44 19.21 -15.21
CA VAL A 319 -0.35 18.68 -16.06
C VAL A 319 -0.95 17.88 -17.19
#